data_AF-A0A7Y6XBR7-F1
#
_entry.id   AF-A0A7Y6XBR7-F1
#
_cell.length_a   1.000
_cell.length_b   1.000
_cell.length_c   1.000
_cell.angle_alpha   90.00
_cell.angle_beta   90.00
_cell.angle_gamma   90.00
#
_symmetry.space_group_name_H-M   'P 1'
#
loop_
_entity.id
_entity.type
_entity.pdbx_description
1 polymer ?
#
loop_
_entity_poly.entity_id
_entity_poly.type
_entity_poly.pdbx_seq_one_letter_code
_entity_poly.pdbx_strand_id
1 'polypeptide(L)'
;MRLNLRALLASCAVAVSACDGGETPPNVEPHAEDPCAPNGHIHREAEGDWCHCNKGHVAALEGLACEVDPDYVPSDGFDFGDDGEHACWHVAHGPYVTVTATTSRNPRVDDFHTHYTVKLREENGQYTGTFSYKAFASGDFVVYLSTPDVPVTFVETAIQTQLTPAGTKPAGDFCSGLRHMVGYELTDRVQYTLTLGPTSLPEVGLVIEHLE
;
A
#
# COMPACT_ATOMS: atom_id res chain seq x y z
N MET A 1 -62.33 19.76 48.53
CA MET A 1 -63.67 19.17 48.72
C MET A 1 -64.47 19.40 47.44
N ARG A 2 -65.11 18.33 46.93
CA ARG A 2 -66.05 18.26 45.79
C ARG A 2 -65.49 17.89 44.40
N LEU A 3 -65.66 16.59 44.17
CA LEU A 3 -65.86 15.82 42.95
C LEU A 3 -66.91 16.41 41.97
N ASN A 4 -66.87 15.82 40.75
CA ASN A 4 -67.90 15.67 39.71
C ASN A 4 -67.69 16.56 38.48
N LEU A 5 -67.86 16.13 37.23
CA LEU A 5 -68.56 14.96 36.69
C LEU A 5 -68.05 14.65 35.26
N ARG A 6 -68.28 13.41 34.83
CA ARG A 6 -68.02 12.77 33.53
C ARG A 6 -68.70 13.48 32.34
N ALA A 7 -68.12 13.35 31.13
CA ALA A 7 -68.58 12.42 30.06
C ALA A 7 -68.30 12.91 28.62
N LEU A 8 -68.19 11.91 27.72
CA LEU A 8 -68.44 11.89 26.26
C LEU A 8 -67.26 12.05 25.27
N LEU A 9 -66.69 10.89 24.94
CA LEU A 9 -66.46 10.32 23.60
C LEU A 9 -66.50 11.26 22.38
N ALA A 10 -65.38 11.31 21.66
CA ALA A 10 -65.36 11.50 20.21
C ALA A 10 -64.29 10.57 19.59
N SER A 11 -64.77 9.49 18.97
CA SER A 11 -63.98 8.56 18.18
C SER A 11 -63.51 9.24 16.90
N CYS A 12 -62.22 9.57 16.78
CA CYS A 12 -61.60 9.90 15.50
C CYS A 12 -60.93 8.66 14.94
N ALA A 13 -61.50 8.15 13.84
CA ALA A 13 -60.88 7.15 13.00
C ALA A 13 -59.59 7.74 12.41
N VAL A 14 -58.44 7.15 12.76
CA VAL A 14 -57.17 7.44 12.08
C VAL A 14 -57.15 6.59 10.82
N ALA A 15 -57.29 7.24 9.66
CA ALA A 15 -57.05 6.62 8.37
C ALA A 15 -55.55 6.27 8.28
N VAL A 16 -55.25 4.97 8.17
CA VAL A 16 -53.90 4.50 7.89
C VAL A 16 -53.68 4.69 6.39
N SER A 17 -53.11 5.83 6.01
CA SER A 17 -52.54 5.99 4.67
C SER A 17 -51.21 5.24 4.62
N ALA A 18 -51.22 4.10 3.94
CA ALA A 18 -50.02 3.39 3.55
C ALA A 18 -49.18 4.28 2.62
N CYS A 19 -48.04 4.76 3.11
CA CYS A 19 -46.96 5.23 2.26
C CYS A 19 -45.94 4.09 2.20
N ASP A 20 -46.07 3.33 1.13
CA ASP A 20 -45.10 2.37 0.61
C ASP A 20 -43.80 3.12 0.29
N GLY A 21 -42.94 3.26 1.30
CA GLY A 21 -41.60 3.83 1.19
C GLY A 21 -40.61 2.75 0.82
N GLY A 22 -40.86 2.04 -0.28
CA GLY A 22 -39.86 1.19 -0.92
C GLY A 22 -38.82 2.09 -1.59
N GLU A 23 -37.82 2.55 -0.84
CA GLU A 23 -36.55 2.92 -1.46
C GLU A 23 -35.96 1.64 -2.02
N THR A 24 -36.15 1.43 -3.32
CA THR A 24 -35.37 0.48 -4.09
C THR A 24 -33.91 0.74 -3.75
N PRO A 25 -33.16 -0.23 -3.18
CA PRO A 25 -31.73 -0.05 -2.99
C PRO A 25 -31.12 0.36 -4.34
N PRO A 26 -30.17 1.30 -4.37
CA PRO A 26 -29.55 1.71 -5.62
C PRO A 26 -29.08 0.43 -6.33
N ASN A 27 -29.55 0.26 -7.57
CA ASN A 27 -29.05 -0.77 -8.45
C ASN A 27 -27.54 -0.51 -8.56
N VAL A 28 -26.73 -1.26 -7.82
CA VAL A 28 -25.29 -1.28 -8.03
C VAL A 28 -25.15 -1.88 -9.41
N GLU A 29 -24.95 -1.03 -10.41
CA GLU A 29 -24.58 -1.51 -11.73
C GLU A 29 -23.41 -2.48 -11.53
N PRO A 30 -23.47 -3.69 -12.11
CA PRO A 30 -22.38 -4.63 -11.99
C PRO A 30 -21.10 -3.89 -12.36
N HIS A 31 -20.14 -3.87 -11.44
CA HIS A 31 -18.87 -3.16 -11.62
C HIS A 31 -18.38 -3.41 -13.04
N ALA A 32 -18.26 -2.35 -13.84
CA ALA A 32 -17.71 -2.44 -15.18
C ALA A 32 -16.42 -3.27 -15.09
N GLU A 33 -16.34 -4.33 -15.91
CA GLU A 33 -15.17 -5.21 -15.94
C GLU A 33 -13.91 -4.35 -16.04
N ASP A 34 -12.88 -4.70 -15.27
CA ASP A 34 -11.63 -3.95 -15.27
C ASP A 34 -11.03 -3.98 -16.68
N PRO A 35 -10.96 -2.83 -17.39
CA PRO A 35 -10.52 -2.80 -18.78
C PRO A 35 -9.03 -3.13 -18.93
N CYS A 36 -8.26 -3.04 -17.84
CA CYS A 36 -6.85 -3.39 -17.81
C CYS A 36 -6.62 -4.90 -17.62
N ALA A 37 -7.65 -5.65 -17.22
CA ALA A 37 -7.58 -7.09 -17.06
C ALA A 37 -7.43 -7.82 -18.42
N PRO A 38 -6.78 -9.00 -18.47
CA PRO A 38 -6.21 -9.75 -17.34
C PRO A 38 -4.76 -9.36 -17.00
N ASN A 39 -4.15 -8.47 -17.78
CA ASN A 39 -2.72 -8.19 -17.72
C ASN A 39 -2.38 -6.95 -16.87
N GLY A 40 -3.31 -6.52 -16.03
CA GLY A 40 -3.19 -5.39 -15.13
C GLY A 40 -4.51 -5.09 -14.45
N HIS A 41 -4.58 -3.93 -13.81
CA HIS A 41 -5.79 -3.42 -13.18
C HIS A 41 -5.87 -1.90 -13.27
N ILE A 42 -7.10 -1.40 -13.17
CA ILE A 42 -7.40 0.02 -13.29
C ILE A 42 -7.19 0.77 -11.97
N HIS A 43 -6.44 1.86 -12.05
CA HIS A 43 -6.43 2.92 -11.05
C HIS A 43 -7.36 4.04 -11.49
N ARG A 44 -8.18 4.52 -10.54
CA ARG A 44 -9.14 5.60 -10.78
C ARG A 44 -8.73 6.83 -9.99
N GLU A 45 -8.38 7.91 -10.70
CA GLU A 45 -7.90 9.17 -10.13
C GLU A 45 -8.70 10.36 -10.67
N ALA A 46 -8.58 11.52 -10.01
CA ALA A 46 -9.34 12.71 -10.40
C ALA A 46 -8.91 13.25 -11.77
N GLU A 47 -7.65 13.04 -12.13
CA GLU A 47 -7.02 13.46 -13.38
C GLU A 47 -7.28 12.50 -14.54
N GLY A 48 -7.77 11.30 -14.24
CA GLY A 48 -8.08 10.26 -15.22
C GLY A 48 -7.75 8.87 -14.70
N ASP A 49 -8.44 7.88 -15.27
CA ASP A 49 -8.15 6.47 -15.04
C ASP A 49 -6.87 6.05 -15.79
N TRP A 50 -6.13 5.10 -15.24
CA TRP A 50 -4.92 4.55 -15.87
C TRP A 50 -4.73 3.07 -15.51
N CYS A 51 -4.00 2.34 -16.35
CA CYS A 51 -3.71 0.92 -16.12
C CYS A 51 -2.36 0.71 -15.44
N HIS A 52 -2.36 0.03 -14.30
CA HIS A 52 -1.17 -0.60 -13.74
C HIS A 52 -1.05 -1.99 -14.37
N CYS A 53 -0.05 -2.16 -15.23
CA CYS A 53 0.16 -3.41 -15.97
C CYS A 53 1.13 -4.36 -15.25
N ASN A 54 0.84 -5.65 -15.36
CA ASN A 54 1.68 -6.72 -14.83
C ASN A 54 3.03 -6.76 -15.56
N LYS A 55 4.03 -7.40 -14.94
CA LYS A 55 5.35 -7.63 -15.54
C LYS A 55 5.24 -8.17 -16.98
N GLY A 56 6.02 -7.58 -17.88
CA GLY A 56 6.00 -7.88 -19.31
C GLY A 56 4.86 -7.23 -20.09
N HIS A 57 4.14 -6.29 -19.48
CA HIS A 57 3.11 -5.50 -20.15
C HIS A 57 3.29 -4.01 -19.84
N VAL A 58 2.90 -3.17 -20.79
CA VAL A 58 2.88 -1.71 -20.69
C VAL A 58 1.48 -1.18 -20.96
N ALA A 59 1.17 -0.01 -20.41
CA ALA A 59 -0.10 0.66 -20.71
C ALA A 59 -0.15 1.03 -22.20
N ALA A 60 -1.28 0.73 -22.85
CA ALA A 60 -1.50 1.10 -24.24
C ALA A 60 -1.41 2.63 -24.43
N LEU A 61 -0.95 3.07 -25.61
CA LEU A 61 -0.87 4.51 -25.94
C LEU A 61 -2.26 5.17 -25.98
N GLU A 62 -3.29 4.40 -26.32
CA GLU A 62 -4.67 4.86 -26.40
C GLU A 62 -5.59 3.92 -25.60
N GLY A 63 -6.43 4.49 -24.74
CA GLY A 63 -7.42 3.75 -23.95
C GLY A 63 -6.86 3.14 -22.66
N LEU A 64 -7.67 2.29 -22.03
CA LEU A 64 -7.33 1.56 -20.82
C LEU A 64 -7.10 0.10 -21.19
N ALA A 65 -5.85 -0.26 -21.47
CA ALA A 65 -5.45 -1.64 -21.74
C ALA A 65 -3.98 -1.84 -21.39
N CYS A 66 -3.61 -3.10 -21.17
CA CYS A 66 -2.23 -3.54 -21.00
C CYS A 66 -1.80 -4.39 -22.21
N GLU A 67 -0.81 -3.91 -22.94
CA GLU A 67 -0.23 -4.57 -24.10
C GLU A 67 1.07 -5.26 -23.72
N VAL A 68 1.44 -6.33 -24.43
CA VAL A 68 2.74 -6.98 -24.22
C VAL A 68 3.85 -5.97 -24.51
N ASP A 69 4.76 -5.83 -23.57
CA ASP A 69 5.94 -5.00 -23.74
C ASP A 69 6.92 -5.68 -24.72
N PRO A 70 7.16 -5.11 -25.92
CA PRO A 70 8.06 -5.72 -26.90
C PRO A 70 9.53 -5.70 -26.47
N ASP A 71 9.88 -4.83 -25.53
CA ASP A 71 11.25 -4.64 -25.06
C ASP A 71 11.51 -5.40 -23.75
N TYR A 72 10.47 -6.02 -23.17
CA TYR A 72 10.61 -6.80 -21.95
C TYR A 72 11.38 -8.10 -22.19
N VAL A 73 12.52 -8.21 -21.50
CA VAL A 73 13.32 -9.43 -21.41
C VAL A 73 13.14 -10.01 -20.01
N PRO A 74 12.54 -11.19 -19.84
CA PRO A 74 12.45 -11.83 -18.53
C PRO A 74 13.84 -12.04 -17.94
N SER A 75 14.05 -11.55 -16.71
CA SER A 75 15.27 -11.79 -15.94
C SER A 75 15.18 -13.14 -15.22
N ASP A 76 16.31 -13.85 -15.16
CA ASP A 76 16.47 -15.00 -14.26
C ASP A 76 16.75 -14.48 -12.85
N GLY A 77 15.69 -14.20 -12.10
CA GLY A 77 15.76 -13.68 -10.73
C GLY A 77 15.68 -12.15 -10.65
N PHE A 78 16.04 -11.63 -9.47
CA PHE A 78 16.04 -10.20 -9.15
C PHE A 78 17.48 -9.69 -9.06
N ASP A 79 17.81 -8.67 -9.83
CA ASP A 79 19.11 -8.00 -9.78
C ASP A 79 19.11 -7.00 -8.61
N PHE A 80 20.11 -7.08 -7.73
CA PHE A 80 20.24 -6.17 -6.59
C PHE A 80 21.20 -4.99 -6.87
N GLY A 81 21.62 -4.83 -8.12
CA GLY A 81 22.46 -3.71 -8.56
C GLY A 81 23.84 -3.75 -7.91
N ASP A 82 24.18 -2.70 -7.17
CA ASP A 82 25.48 -2.51 -6.52
C ASP A 82 25.61 -3.22 -5.15
N ASP A 83 24.73 -4.17 -4.87
CA ASP A 83 24.67 -4.92 -3.61
C ASP A 83 24.49 -4.07 -2.35
N GLY A 84 23.99 -2.84 -2.52
CA GLY A 84 23.71 -1.88 -1.46
C GLY A 84 24.83 -0.89 -1.17
N GLU A 85 25.82 -0.76 -2.06
CA GLU A 85 26.92 0.19 -1.89
C GLU A 85 26.39 1.63 -1.80
N HIS A 86 25.51 2.02 -2.73
CA HIS A 86 24.85 3.32 -2.73
C HIS A 86 23.94 3.50 -1.52
N ALA A 87 23.09 2.53 -1.20
CA ALA A 87 22.23 2.58 -0.01
C ALA A 87 23.05 2.77 1.28
N CYS A 88 24.24 2.14 1.36
CA CYS A 88 25.14 2.32 2.49
C CYS A 88 25.72 3.73 2.59
N TRP A 89 25.93 4.41 1.46
CA TRP A 89 26.37 5.79 1.47
C TRP A 89 25.40 6.67 2.25
N HIS A 90 24.09 6.45 2.12
CA HIS A 90 23.05 7.17 2.88
C HIS A 90 23.07 6.86 4.38
N VAL A 91 23.49 5.66 4.79
CA VAL A 91 23.70 5.36 6.21
C VAL A 91 24.80 6.25 6.81
N ALA A 92 25.87 6.52 6.06
CA ALA A 92 27.02 7.30 6.54
C ALA A 92 26.88 8.83 6.36
N HIS A 93 26.04 9.27 5.40
CA HIS A 93 25.97 10.69 5.02
C HIS A 93 24.55 11.28 5.08
N GLY A 94 23.53 10.45 5.24
CA GLY A 94 22.13 10.85 5.21
C GLY A 94 21.62 11.19 3.80
N PRO A 95 20.46 11.88 3.70
CA PRO A 95 19.67 12.43 4.80
C PRO A 95 19.19 11.42 5.85
N TYR A 96 19.04 11.90 7.09
CA TYR A 96 18.55 11.10 8.22
C TYR A 96 17.17 11.53 8.66
N VAL A 97 16.26 10.57 8.75
CA VAL A 97 14.89 10.81 9.22
C VAL A 97 14.54 9.77 10.28
N THR A 98 13.87 10.19 11.36
CA THR A 98 13.28 9.26 12.32
C THR A 98 11.76 9.29 12.19
N VAL A 99 11.16 8.12 11.98
CA VAL A 99 9.72 7.95 11.93
C VAL A 99 9.26 7.02 13.05
N THR A 100 8.04 7.23 13.55
CA THR A 100 7.41 6.34 14.53
C THR A 100 6.17 5.74 13.93
N ALA A 101 6.10 4.40 13.91
CA ALA A 101 4.98 3.65 13.42
C ALA A 101 3.68 4.00 14.17
N THR A 102 2.57 3.99 13.44
CA THR A 102 1.23 4.06 14.03
C THR A 102 0.43 2.81 13.66
N THR A 103 -0.86 2.78 14.02
CA THR A 103 -1.81 1.76 13.53
C THR A 103 -2.34 2.06 12.13
N SER A 104 -1.93 3.19 11.54
CA SER A 104 -2.33 3.65 10.21
C SER A 104 -1.12 3.75 9.29
N ARG A 105 -1.36 4.07 8.01
CA ARG A 105 -0.30 4.31 7.02
C ARG A 105 0.43 5.63 7.18
N ASN A 106 0.12 6.44 8.18
CA ASN A 106 0.94 7.60 8.51
C ASN A 106 1.91 7.18 9.63
N PRO A 107 3.23 7.37 9.47
CA PRO A 107 3.91 8.27 8.52
C PRO A 107 4.33 7.64 7.18
N ARG A 108 4.85 8.48 6.27
CA ARG A 108 5.46 8.05 4.99
C ARG A 108 6.95 7.69 5.17
N VAL A 109 7.45 6.84 4.27
CA VAL A 109 8.87 6.43 4.19
C VAL A 109 9.35 6.31 2.73
N ASP A 110 8.98 7.28 1.91
CA ASP A 110 9.19 7.30 0.46
C ASP A 110 10.01 8.50 -0.04
N ASP A 111 10.81 9.12 0.84
CA ASP A 111 11.85 10.05 0.41
C ASP A 111 13.04 9.27 -0.16
N PHE A 112 13.53 9.68 -1.33
CA PHE A 112 14.69 9.06 -1.99
C PHE A 112 15.96 9.24 -1.17
N HIS A 113 16.92 8.33 -1.36
CA HIS A 113 18.28 8.50 -0.84
C HIS A 113 18.33 8.76 0.67
N THR A 114 17.35 8.27 1.42
CA THR A 114 17.13 8.62 2.83
C THR A 114 17.33 7.40 3.73
N HIS A 115 18.13 7.60 4.77
CA HIS A 115 18.26 6.62 5.85
C HIS A 115 17.25 6.92 6.96
N TYR A 116 16.26 6.04 7.07
CA TYR A 116 15.24 6.09 8.09
C TYR A 116 15.64 5.28 9.33
N THR A 117 15.52 5.90 10.49
CA THR A 117 15.39 5.19 11.77
C THR A 117 13.91 4.99 12.06
N VAL A 118 13.45 3.74 11.95
CA VAL A 118 12.04 3.40 12.11
C VAL A 118 11.78 2.87 13.51
N LYS A 119 11.03 3.63 14.31
CA LYS A 119 10.54 3.18 15.62
C LYS A 119 9.26 2.39 15.43
N LEU A 120 9.28 1.11 15.78
CA LEU A 120 8.17 0.20 15.62
C LEU A 120 7.26 0.23 16.87
N ARG A 121 5.98 -0.10 16.66
CA ARG A 121 4.97 -0.15 17.71
C ARG A 121 4.87 -1.57 18.25
N GLU A 122 4.77 -1.71 19.57
CA GLU A 122 4.52 -3.01 20.18
C GLU A 122 3.08 -3.50 19.88
N GLU A 123 2.96 -4.77 19.52
CA GLU A 123 1.72 -5.48 19.26
C GLU A 123 1.90 -6.96 19.64
N ASN A 124 1.09 -7.45 20.56
CA ASN A 124 1.09 -8.85 20.99
C ASN A 124 2.48 -9.38 21.43
N GLY A 125 3.30 -8.54 22.06
CA GLY A 125 4.66 -8.90 22.52
C GLY A 125 5.73 -8.96 21.42
N GLN A 126 5.42 -8.46 20.22
CA GLN A 126 6.36 -8.20 19.12
C GLN A 126 6.22 -6.74 18.69
N TYR A 127 7.06 -6.31 17.76
CA TYR A 127 7.04 -4.97 17.19
C TYR A 127 6.67 -5.02 15.71
N THR A 128 5.84 -4.08 15.30
CA THR A 128 5.40 -3.92 13.91
C THR A 128 5.28 -2.44 13.55
N GLY A 129 5.39 -2.13 12.27
CA GLY A 129 5.16 -0.79 11.77
C GLY A 129 4.47 -0.79 10.42
N THR A 130 3.53 0.12 10.25
CA THR A 130 2.79 0.32 8.99
C THR A 130 3.03 1.73 8.49
N PHE A 131 3.32 1.85 7.20
CA PHE A 131 3.74 3.10 6.56
C PHE A 131 3.10 3.26 5.19
N SER A 132 3.01 4.51 4.75
CA SER A 132 2.62 4.88 3.40
C SER A 132 3.89 4.96 2.55
N TYR A 133 3.85 4.32 1.38
CA TYR A 133 4.93 4.39 0.41
C TYR A 133 4.36 4.58 -0.99
N LYS A 134 4.67 5.69 -1.63
CA LYS A 134 4.28 5.97 -3.02
C LYS A 134 5.51 5.81 -3.91
N ALA A 135 5.46 4.84 -4.82
CA ALA A 135 6.53 4.69 -5.80
C ALA A 135 6.56 5.89 -6.76
N PHE A 136 7.77 6.27 -7.15
CA PHE A 136 8.04 7.46 -7.97
C PHE A 136 8.50 7.13 -9.40
N ALA A 137 8.72 5.84 -9.64
CA ALA A 137 9.14 5.24 -10.88
C ALA A 137 8.56 3.82 -10.91
N SER A 138 8.42 3.28 -12.11
CA SER A 138 8.13 1.86 -12.32
C SER A 138 9.45 1.12 -12.48
N GLY A 139 9.63 0.00 -11.80
CA GLY A 139 10.84 -0.80 -11.90
C GLY A 139 11.18 -1.54 -10.62
N ASP A 140 12.45 -1.91 -10.50
CA ASP A 140 12.98 -2.67 -9.38
C ASP A 140 13.30 -1.73 -8.21
N PHE A 141 12.79 -2.07 -7.03
CA PHE A 141 13.05 -1.40 -5.78
C PHE A 141 13.64 -2.37 -4.77
N VAL A 142 14.58 -1.88 -3.97
CA VAL A 142 15.20 -2.66 -2.89
C VAL A 142 14.93 -2.00 -1.55
N VAL A 143 14.34 -2.77 -0.65
CA VAL A 143 14.22 -2.42 0.77
C VAL A 143 15.45 -2.96 1.49
N TYR A 144 16.30 -2.06 1.97
CA TYR A 144 17.48 -2.38 2.77
C TYR A 144 17.17 -2.22 4.25
N LEU A 145 17.54 -3.23 5.04
CA LEU A 145 17.27 -3.27 6.48
C LEU A 145 18.56 -3.44 7.29
N SER A 146 18.62 -2.80 8.46
CA SER A 146 19.78 -2.87 9.37
C SER A 146 20.00 -4.23 10.04
N THR A 147 19.06 -5.17 9.88
CA THR A 147 19.13 -6.52 10.44
C THR A 147 18.56 -7.51 9.42
N PRO A 148 19.04 -8.77 9.41
CA PRO A 148 18.24 -9.86 8.86
C PRO A 148 16.97 -10.04 9.70
N ASP A 149 15.97 -10.73 9.15
CA ASP A 149 14.80 -11.26 9.88
C ASP A 149 13.69 -10.27 10.29
N VAL A 150 13.57 -9.12 9.63
CA VAL A 150 12.36 -8.29 9.71
C VAL A 150 11.52 -8.55 8.46
N PRO A 151 10.34 -9.19 8.57
CA PRO A 151 9.44 -9.36 7.44
C PRO A 151 9.08 -8.00 6.84
N VAL A 152 9.12 -7.92 5.51
CA VAL A 152 8.69 -6.76 4.73
C VAL A 152 7.49 -7.18 3.92
N THR A 153 6.45 -6.36 3.90
CA THR A 153 5.33 -6.54 2.97
C THR A 153 4.95 -5.23 2.33
N PHE A 154 4.64 -5.29 1.03
CA PHE A 154 3.94 -4.24 0.32
C PHE A 154 2.54 -4.74 -0.02
N VAL A 155 1.53 -3.95 0.34
CA VAL A 155 0.15 -4.14 -0.10
C VAL A 155 -0.24 -2.96 -0.96
N GLU A 156 -0.64 -3.21 -2.19
CA GLU A 156 -1.17 -2.16 -3.04
C GLU A 156 -2.48 -1.64 -2.48
N THR A 157 -2.56 -0.33 -2.27
CA THR A 157 -3.70 0.27 -1.56
C THR A 157 -4.98 0.25 -2.38
N ALA A 158 -4.90 0.42 -3.70
CA ALA A 158 -6.08 0.53 -4.55
C ALA A 158 -6.87 -0.79 -4.61
N ILE A 159 -6.15 -1.91 -4.74
CA ILE A 159 -6.74 -3.24 -4.92
C ILE A 159 -6.56 -4.19 -3.74
N GLN A 160 -5.92 -3.75 -2.65
CA GLN A 160 -5.67 -4.54 -1.43
C GLN A 160 -4.92 -5.86 -1.69
N THR A 161 -4.06 -5.88 -2.71
CA THR A 161 -3.30 -7.07 -3.08
C THR A 161 -1.89 -6.98 -2.52
N GLN A 162 -1.45 -8.03 -1.82
CA GLN A 162 -0.08 -8.13 -1.31
C GLN A 162 0.86 -8.53 -2.43
N LEU A 163 1.96 -7.80 -2.58
CA LEU A 163 3.03 -8.14 -3.51
C LEU A 163 3.88 -9.28 -2.97
N THR A 164 4.33 -10.14 -3.88
CA THR A 164 5.36 -11.14 -3.57
C THR A 164 6.73 -10.50 -3.78
N PRO A 165 7.67 -10.60 -2.81
CA PRO A 165 9.04 -10.17 -3.04
C PRO A 165 9.64 -10.88 -4.26
N ALA A 166 10.30 -10.12 -5.13
CA ALA A 166 10.97 -10.68 -6.31
C ALA A 166 12.27 -11.41 -5.93
N GLY A 167 12.87 -11.08 -4.79
CA GLY A 167 14.01 -11.79 -4.24
C GLY A 167 14.40 -11.27 -2.86
N THR A 168 15.28 -12.01 -2.18
CA THR A 168 15.95 -11.52 -0.97
C THR A 168 17.41 -11.96 -0.98
N LYS A 169 18.30 -11.14 -0.41
CA LYS A 169 19.68 -11.55 -0.13
C LYS A 169 20.30 -10.76 1.02
N PRO A 170 21.40 -11.24 1.62
CA PRO A 170 22.20 -10.43 2.55
C PRO A 170 22.80 -9.21 1.84
N ALA A 171 22.87 -8.06 2.53
CA ALA A 171 23.63 -6.90 2.05
C ALA A 171 25.14 -7.19 2.07
N GLY A 172 25.92 -6.47 1.27
CA GLY A 172 27.37 -6.65 1.22
C GLY A 172 28.09 -6.29 2.54
N ASP A 173 29.24 -6.90 2.78
CA ASP A 173 30.01 -6.76 4.03
C ASP A 173 30.61 -5.36 4.25
N PHE A 174 30.54 -4.47 3.25
CA PHE A 174 31.03 -3.10 3.32
C PHE A 174 30.15 -2.19 4.20
N CYS A 175 28.89 -2.58 4.46
CA CYS A 175 27.97 -1.75 5.24
C CYS A 175 27.65 -2.36 6.60
N SER A 176 28.07 -1.72 7.69
CA SER A 176 27.68 -2.20 9.02
C SER A 176 26.22 -1.91 9.38
N GLY A 177 25.63 -0.90 8.73
CA GLY A 177 24.29 -0.41 9.05
C GLY A 177 23.16 -1.02 8.23
N LEU A 178 23.45 -1.79 7.18
CA LEU A 178 22.49 -2.54 6.38
C LEU A 178 22.97 -3.98 6.23
N ARG A 179 22.05 -4.93 6.41
CA ARG A 179 22.35 -6.37 6.51
C ARG A 179 21.47 -7.23 5.62
N HIS A 180 20.32 -6.71 5.19
CA HIS A 180 19.36 -7.48 4.42
C HIS A 180 18.73 -6.62 3.32
N MET A 181 18.45 -7.26 2.20
CA MET A 181 17.86 -6.64 1.02
C MET A 181 16.65 -7.45 0.57
N VAL A 182 15.54 -6.77 0.32
CA VAL A 182 14.28 -7.35 -0.18
C VAL A 182 13.90 -6.62 -1.46
N GLY A 183 13.90 -7.34 -2.58
CA GLY A 183 13.56 -6.80 -3.89
C GLY A 183 12.06 -6.84 -4.16
N TYR A 184 11.52 -5.77 -4.73
CA TYR A 184 10.15 -5.66 -5.21
C TYR A 184 10.11 -4.97 -6.56
N GLU A 185 9.14 -5.34 -7.38
CA GLU A 185 8.77 -4.56 -8.56
C GLU A 185 7.61 -3.65 -8.17
N LEU A 186 7.80 -2.34 -8.27
CA LEU A 186 6.77 -1.34 -7.96
C LEU A 186 6.47 -0.51 -9.21
N THR A 187 5.30 0.11 -9.24
CA THR A 187 4.81 0.89 -10.37
C THR A 187 4.66 2.35 -9.99
N ASP A 188 5.09 3.25 -10.87
CA ASP A 188 5.01 4.70 -10.67
C ASP A 188 3.61 5.12 -10.21
N ARG A 189 3.58 6.06 -9.26
CA ARG A 189 2.37 6.67 -8.66
C ARG A 189 1.51 5.73 -7.82
N VAL A 190 1.74 4.42 -7.84
CA VAL A 190 0.98 3.51 -7.00
C VAL A 190 1.28 3.79 -5.54
N GLN A 191 0.19 3.89 -4.77
CA GLN A 191 0.25 3.99 -3.33
C GLN A 191 0.25 2.59 -2.71
N TYR A 192 1.32 2.28 -1.99
CA TYR A 192 1.44 1.05 -1.23
C TYR A 192 1.36 1.29 0.28
N THR A 193 0.97 0.22 0.97
CA THR A 193 1.07 0.04 2.40
C THR A 193 2.30 -0.81 2.67
N LEU A 194 3.36 -0.21 3.20
CA LEU A 194 4.55 -0.93 3.65
C LEU A 194 4.33 -1.38 5.10
N THR A 195 4.56 -2.66 5.38
CA THR A 195 4.62 -3.17 6.75
C THR A 195 5.99 -3.77 7.04
N LEU A 196 6.53 -3.44 8.22
CA LEU A 196 7.73 -4.04 8.78
C LEU A 196 7.35 -4.84 10.03
N GLY A 197 7.83 -6.09 10.12
CA GLY A 197 7.54 -6.97 11.24
C GLY A 197 6.44 -8.00 10.93
N PRO A 198 6.05 -8.83 11.92
CA PRO A 198 6.44 -8.76 13.32
C PRO A 198 7.93 -9.06 13.56
N THR A 199 8.55 -8.38 14.54
CA THR A 199 9.94 -8.59 14.94
C THR A 199 10.13 -8.36 16.46
N SER A 200 11.24 -8.83 17.02
CA SER A 200 11.59 -8.57 18.42
C SER A 200 12.27 -7.22 18.66
N LEU A 201 12.63 -6.51 17.59
CA LEU A 201 13.35 -5.24 17.65
C LEU A 201 12.37 -4.05 17.72
N PRO A 202 12.54 -3.11 18.66
CA PRO A 202 11.70 -1.92 18.73
C PRO A 202 12.07 -0.86 17.67
N GLU A 203 13.21 -1.01 17.00
CA GLU A 203 13.73 -0.07 16.01
C GLU A 203 14.46 -0.80 14.88
N VAL A 204 14.33 -0.30 13.66
CA VAL A 204 14.98 -0.84 12.46
C VAL A 204 15.50 0.32 11.60
N GLY A 205 16.73 0.21 11.11
CA GLY A 205 17.27 1.09 10.07
C GLY A 205 16.74 0.65 8.70
N LEU A 206 16.28 1.60 7.90
CA LEU A 206 15.61 1.38 6.62
C LEU A 206 16.16 2.34 5.56
N VAL A 207 16.45 1.81 4.38
CA VAL A 207 16.64 2.58 3.14
C VAL A 207 15.79 1.90 2.06
N ILE A 208 15.16 2.66 1.17
CA ILE A 208 14.44 2.11 0.02
C ILE A 208 14.94 2.84 -1.22
N GLU A 209 15.51 2.10 -2.17
CA GLU A 209 16.04 2.65 -3.42
C GLU A 209 15.34 2.02 -4.62
N HIS A 210 15.26 2.80 -5.70
CA HIS A 210 14.96 2.31 -7.05
C HIS A 210 16.28 1.95 -7.74
N LEU A 211 16.31 0.84 -8.46
CA LEU A 211 17.46 0.44 -9.27
C LEU A 211 17.28 1.02 -10.69
N GLU A 212 18.29 1.76 -11.16
CA GLU A 212 18.34 2.29 -12.54
C GLU A 212 19.11 1.34 -13.48
#